data_AF-A0A2V8SNE0-F1
#
_entry.id   AF-A0A2V8SNE0-F1
#
_cell.length_a   1.000
_cell.length_b   1.000
_cell.length_c   1.000
_cell.angle_alpha   90.00
_cell.angle_beta   90.00
_cell.angle_gamma   90.00
#
_symmetry.space_group_name_H-M   'P 1'
#
loop_
_entity.id
_entity.type
_entity.pdbx_description
1 polymer ?
#
loop_
_entity_poly.entity_id
_entity_poly.type
_entity_poly.pdbx_seq_one_letter_code
_entity_poly.pdbx_strand_id
1 'polypeptide(L)'
;MRKITACEFMTLDGVIQNEDEGDGFRHGGWFFPFADEVTGAVIQERLAKPVDLLLGRKTFEGWESYWPTHSNFWPNVMTAT
;
A
#
# COMPACT_ATOMS: atom_id res chain seq x y z
N MET A 1 12.71 -18.35 -12.80
CA MET A 1 12.15 -17.00 -13.03
C MET A 1 11.60 -16.46 -11.73
N ARG A 2 11.83 -15.19 -11.40
CA ARG A 2 11.21 -14.55 -10.23
C ARG A 2 9.72 -14.27 -10.51
N LYS A 3 8.88 -14.32 -9.48
CA LYS A 3 7.45 -14.01 -9.60
C LYS A 3 7.22 -12.51 -9.40
N ILE A 4 6.57 -11.87 -10.36
CA ILE A 4 6.06 -10.50 -10.20
C ILE A 4 4.68 -10.61 -9.56
N THR A 5 4.45 -9.87 -8.49
CA THR A 5 3.17 -9.85 -7.76
C THR A 5 2.70 -8.41 -7.65
N ALA A 6 1.46 -8.14 -8.04
CA ALA A 6 0.78 -6.88 -7.76
C ALA A 6 -0.04 -7.03 -6.48
N CYS A 7 0.10 -6.08 -5.57
CA CYS A 7 -0.68 -5.96 -4.35
C CYS A 7 -1.35 -4.59 -4.36
N GLU A 8 -2.67 -4.55 -4.47
CA GLU A 8 -3.44 -3.32 -4.62
C GLU A 8 -4.82 -3.46 -3.99
N PHE A 9 -5.39 -2.33 -3.58
CA PHE A 9 -6.81 -2.23 -3.28
C PHE A 9 -7.51 -1.62 -4.49
N MET A 10 -8.62 -2.24 -4.88
CA MET A 10 -9.37 -1.85 -6.07
C MET A 10 -10.86 -1.94 -5.80
N THR A 11 -11.61 -0.95 -6.27
CA THR A 11 -13.07 -0.98 -6.24
C THR A 11 -13.62 -2.00 -7.25
N LEU A 12 -14.89 -2.37 -7.12
CA LEU A 12 -15.51 -3.36 -8.03
C LEU A 12 -15.54 -2.90 -9.50
N ASP A 13 -15.59 -1.58 -9.73
CA ASP A 13 -15.55 -0.93 -11.04
C ASP A 13 -14.13 -0.59 -11.53
N GLY A 14 -13.10 -1.01 -10.79
CA GLY A 14 -11.71 -0.98 -11.26
C GLY A 14 -10.92 0.29 -10.92
N VAL A 15 -11.34 1.04 -9.90
CA VAL A 15 -10.61 2.24 -9.44
C VAL A 15 -9.54 1.85 -8.44
N ILE A 16 -8.31 2.29 -8.69
CA ILE A 16 -7.16 2.26 -7.78
C ILE A 16 -6.77 3.70 -7.50
N GLN A 17 -6.58 4.05 -6.23
CA GLN A 17 -6.28 5.41 -5.83
C GLN A 17 -5.31 5.46 -4.66
N ASN A 18 -4.59 6.58 -4.55
CA ASN A 18 -3.86 6.95 -3.36
C ASN A 18 -4.81 7.09 -2.15
N GLU A 19 -4.27 6.82 -0.97
CA GLU A 19 -4.94 6.87 0.33
C GLU A 19 -5.29 8.31 0.76
N ASP A 20 -4.68 9.33 0.14
CA ASP A 20 -4.84 10.74 0.50
C ASP A 20 -6.16 11.36 -0.04
N GLU A 21 -6.82 12.17 0.78
CA GLU A 21 -7.95 13.01 0.39
C GLU A 21 -7.51 14.28 -0.39
N GLY A 22 -6.20 14.58 -0.39
CA GLY A 22 -5.61 15.82 -0.91
C GLY A 22 -5.58 15.98 -2.43
N ASP A 23 -5.90 14.95 -3.23
CA ASP A 23 -5.86 15.03 -4.70
C ASP A 23 -7.16 15.55 -5.34
N GLY A 24 -8.17 15.88 -4.52
CA GLY A 24 -9.46 16.41 -4.95
C GLY A 24 -10.42 15.36 -5.51
N PHE A 25 -10.10 14.07 -5.38
CA PHE A 25 -11.03 13.01 -5.73
C PHE A 25 -12.14 12.89 -4.69
N ARG A 26 -13.38 12.81 -5.19
CA ARG A 26 -14.59 12.76 -4.37
C ARG A 26 -14.60 11.61 -3.36
N HIS A 27 -13.94 10.50 -3.68
CA HIS A 27 -13.88 9.31 -2.82
C HIS A 27 -12.43 9.01 -2.37
N GLY A 28 -11.63 10.05 -2.13
CA GLY A 28 -10.32 9.89 -1.50
C GLY A 28 -10.43 9.10 -0.20
N GLY A 29 -9.45 8.24 0.08
CA GLY A 29 -9.47 7.39 1.28
C GLY A 29 -10.61 6.35 1.33
N TRP A 30 -11.30 6.06 0.22
CA TRP A 30 -12.46 5.15 0.18
C TRP A 30 -12.22 3.79 0.82
N PHE A 31 -10.97 3.32 0.85
CA PHE A 31 -10.61 2.02 1.42
C PHE A 31 -10.73 1.99 2.95
N PHE A 32 -10.33 3.05 3.65
CA PHE A 32 -10.20 3.03 5.11
C PHE A 32 -11.50 2.73 5.87
N PRO A 33 -12.69 3.22 5.47
CA PRO A 33 -13.95 2.84 6.11
C PRO A 33 -14.29 1.34 6.03
N PHE A 34 -13.67 0.59 5.11
CA PHE A 34 -13.87 -0.85 4.96
C PHE A 34 -12.71 -1.69 5.51
N ALA A 35 -11.65 -1.05 6.01
CA ALA A 35 -10.52 -1.75 6.58
C ALA A 35 -10.92 -2.40 7.91
N ASP A 36 -10.56 -3.68 8.07
CA ASP A 36 -10.84 -4.48 9.25
C ASP A 36 -9.63 -5.36 9.63
N GLU A 37 -9.77 -6.14 10.70
CA GLU A 37 -8.70 -7.03 11.18
C GLU A 37 -8.28 -8.07 10.14
N VAL A 38 -9.23 -8.59 9.35
CA VAL A 38 -8.96 -9.59 8.32
C VAL A 38 -8.10 -8.98 7.21
N THR A 39 -8.49 -7.79 6.75
CA THR A 39 -7.75 -7.05 5.73
C THR A 39 -6.35 -6.71 6.22
N GLY A 40 -6.22 -6.24 7.47
CA GLY A 40 -4.94 -5.98 8.12
C GLY A 40 -4.02 -7.20 8.17
N ALA A 41 -4.56 -8.36 8.56
CA ALA A 41 -3.79 -9.61 8.62
C ALA A 41 -3.28 -10.06 7.24
N VAL A 42 -4.11 -9.93 6.20
CA VAL A 42 -3.71 -10.25 4.82
C VAL A 42 -2.60 -9.33 4.33
N ILE A 43 -2.70 -8.02 4.60
CA ILE A 43 -1.65 -7.05 4.25
C ILE A 43 -0.35 -7.41 4.96
N GLN A 44 -0.39 -7.64 6.27
CA GLN A 44 0.81 -7.99 7.05
C GLN A 44 1.48 -9.26 6.53
N GLU A 45 0.73 -10.31 6.19
CA GLU A 45 1.31 -11.53 5.64
C GLU A 45 2.04 -11.28 4.31
N ARG A 46 1.54 -10.34 3.49
CA ARG A 46 2.18 -9.94 2.22
C ARG A 46 3.44 -9.13 2.44
N LEU A 47 3.37 -8.14 3.33
CA LEU A 47 4.48 -7.21 3.61
C LEU A 47 5.61 -7.83 4.44
N ALA A 48 5.31 -8.89 5.22
CA ALA A 48 6.30 -9.61 6.03
C ALA A 48 7.33 -10.40 5.19
N LYS A 49 7.07 -10.62 3.91
CA LYS A 49 7.98 -11.33 3.01
C LYS A 49 9.05 -10.36 2.49
N PRO A 50 10.31 -10.79 2.29
CA PRO A 50 11.30 -9.99 1.59
C PRO A 50 10.81 -9.68 0.16
N VAL A 51 10.86 -8.41 -0.23
CA VAL A 51 10.41 -7.94 -1.55
C VAL A 51 11.35 -6.89 -2.10
N ASP A 52 11.48 -6.89 -3.43
CA ASP A 52 11.97 -5.76 -4.20
C ASP A 52 10.74 -4.93 -4.61
N LEU A 53 10.76 -3.61 -4.44
CA LEU A 53 9.60 -2.74 -4.66
C LEU A 53 9.70 -2.03 -6.01
N LEU A 54 8.65 -2.19 -6.82
CA LEU A 54 8.48 -1.42 -8.05
C LEU A 54 7.27 -0.50 -7.89
N LEU A 55 7.51 0.81 -7.86
CA LEU A 55 6.48 1.82 -7.62
C LEU A 55 6.51 2.90 -8.70
N GLY A 56 5.33 3.45 -9.00
CA GLY A 56 5.23 4.69 -9.75
C GLY A 56 5.65 5.88 -8.88
N ARG A 57 6.10 6.98 -9.53
CA ARG A 57 6.55 8.20 -8.85
C ARG A 57 5.55 8.75 -7.83
N LYS A 58 4.28 8.87 -8.22
CA LYS A 58 3.22 9.41 -7.34
C LYS A 58 3.02 8.57 -6.07
N THR A 59 3.04 7.25 -6.20
CA THR A 59 2.94 6.33 -5.06
C THR A 59 4.16 6.45 -4.15
N PHE A 60 5.36 6.52 -4.73
CA PHE A 60 6.59 6.72 -3.96
C PHE A 60 6.56 8.04 -3.17
N GLU A 61 6.23 9.16 -3.83
CA GLU A 61 6.16 10.48 -3.19
C GLU A 61 5.14 10.52 -2.04
N GLY A 62 4.00 9.83 -2.17
CA GLY A 62 3.00 9.75 -1.10
C GLY A 62 3.45 8.89 0.10
N TRP A 63 4.28 7.88 -0.13
CA TRP A 63 4.60 6.85 0.88
C TRP A 63 5.98 7.01 1.52
N GLU A 64 6.92 7.69 0.86
CA GLU A 64 8.32 7.82 1.29
C GLU A 64 8.46 8.38 2.72
N SER A 65 7.66 9.38 3.08
CA SER A 65 7.67 9.97 4.42
C SER A 65 6.92 9.13 5.48
N TYR A 66 5.99 8.28 5.04
CA TYR A 66 5.10 7.52 5.91
C TYR A 66 5.81 6.29 6.51
N TRP A 67 6.44 5.48 5.67
CA TRP A 67 7.00 4.18 6.09
C TRP A 67 8.11 4.22 7.16
N PRO A 68 9.04 5.20 7.17
CA PRO A 68 10.07 5.26 8.21
C PRO A 68 9.48 5.32 9.63
N THR A 69 8.26 5.83 9.77
CA THR A 69 7.56 5.93 11.06
C THR A 69 6.59 4.78 11.34
N HIS A 70 6.37 3.89 10.35
CA HIS A 70 5.41 2.77 10.41
C HIS A 70 6.07 1.40 10.19
N SER A 71 7.38 1.28 10.42
CA SER A 71 8.15 0.03 10.28
C SER A 71 7.67 -1.09 11.21
N ASN A 72 6.96 -0.77 12.30
CA ASN A 72 6.29 -1.79 13.13
C ASN A 72 5.22 -2.56 12.35
N PHE A 73 4.55 -1.93 11.38
CA PHE A 73 3.55 -2.55 10.52
C PHE A 73 4.19 -3.23 9.31
N TRP A 74 5.25 -2.63 8.75
CA TRP A 74 6.01 -3.20 7.64
C TRP A 74 7.52 -3.19 7.91
N PRO A 75 8.05 -4.22 8.59
CA PRO A 75 9.45 -4.24 9.03
C PRO A 75 10.49 -4.18 7.89
N ASN A 76 10.17 -4.76 6.74
CA ASN A 76 11.12 -4.89 5.63
C ASN A 76 11.19 -3.66 4.72
N VAL A 77 10.32 -2.67 4.91
CA VAL A 77 10.17 -1.53 3.99
C VAL A 77 11.46 -0.72 3.83
N MET A 78 12.23 -0.57 4.91
CA MET A 78 13.48 0.19 4.91
C MET A 78 14.65 -0.57 4.26
N THR A 79 14.47 -1.86 4.00
CA THR A 79 15.47 -2.73 3.37
C THR A 79 15.05 -3.20 1.98
N ALA A 80 13.86 -2.83 1.53
CA ALA A 80 13.39 -3.14 0.19
C ALA A 80 14.28 -2.39 -0.83
N THR A 81 14.62 -3.08 -1.92
CA THR A 81 15.37 -2.50 -3.05
C THR A 81 14.50 -2.22 -4.24
#